data_AF-A0A7R9I5I7-F1
#
_entry.id   AF-A0A7R9I5I7-F1
#
_cell.length_a   1.000
_cell.length_b   1.000
_cell.length_c   1.000
_cell.angle_alpha   90.00
_cell.angle_beta   90.00
_cell.angle_gamma   90.00
#
_symmetry.space_group_name_H-M   'P 1'
#
loop_
_entity.id
_entity.type
_entity.pdbx_description
1 polymer ?
#
loop_
_entity_poly.entity_id
_entity_poly.type
_entity_poly.pdbx_seq_one_letter_code
_entity_poly.pdbx_strand_id
1 'polypeptide(L)'
;MVQETVVDIERDIRNVKSGKEKELVYKTITGLKGDLSGPQTKPEILEKTTSSGEEEEEEEDSSERENSSEDDSKFVNSSRPRDESPDSKKKRKKAVKEQQAEKRKEKVKKHIKKRKERLLKKK
;
A
#
# COMPACT_ATOMS: atom_id res chain seq x y z
N MET A 1 20.44 2.61 19.10
CA MET A 1 19.26 3.45 18.80
C MET A 1 19.17 4.45 19.94
N VAL A 2 19.64 5.68 19.75
CA VAL A 2 19.67 6.69 20.81
C VAL A 2 18.31 7.37 20.80
N GLN A 3 17.54 7.22 21.87
CA GLN A 3 16.34 8.02 22.07
C GLN A 3 16.81 9.42 22.46
N GLU A 4 16.65 10.41 21.57
CA GLU A 4 16.84 11.81 21.93
C GLU A 4 15.89 12.13 23.09
N THR A 5 16.45 12.53 24.23
CA THR A 5 15.67 12.85 25.42
C THR A 5 14.91 14.15 25.19
N VAL A 6 13.61 14.17 25.50
CA VAL A 6 12.80 15.38 25.44
C VAL A 6 13.36 16.39 26.45
N VAL A 7 13.78 17.55 25.94
CA VAL A 7 14.50 18.56 26.73
C VAL A 7 13.61 19.23 27.77
N ASP A 8 12.34 19.52 27.44
CA ASP A 8 11.44 20.33 28.29
C ASP A 8 10.04 19.69 28.50
N ILE A 9 9.97 18.58 29.24
CA ILE A 9 8.71 17.84 29.49
C ILE A 9 7.64 18.71 30.17
N GLU A 10 8.02 19.57 31.12
CA GLU A 10 7.06 20.40 31.85
C GLU A 10 6.35 21.42 30.96
N ARG A 11 7.10 22.01 30.02
CA ARG A 11 6.56 22.99 29.07
C ARG A 11 5.52 22.32 28.19
N ASP A 12 5.83 21.11 27.74
CA ASP A 12 4.97 20.35 26.85
C ASP A 12 3.68 19.91 27.54
N ILE A 13 3.73 19.52 28.82
CA ILE A 13 2.52 19.26 29.63
C ILE A 13 1.63 20.52 29.75
N ARG A 14 2.23 21.71 29.92
CA ARG A 14 1.46 22.98 29.97
C ARG A 14 0.85 23.31 28.61
N ASN A 15 1.57 23.05 27.51
CA ASN A 15 1.09 23.24 26.15
C ASN A 15 -0.10 22.31 25.83
N VAL A 16 -0.02 21.03 26.23
CA VAL A 16 -1.14 20.08 26.09
C VAL A 16 -2.35 20.54 26.91
N LYS A 17 -2.15 20.91 28.18
CA LYS A 17 -3.24 21.42 29.04
C LYS A 17 -3.88 22.71 28.55
N SER A 18 -3.14 23.53 27.79
CA SER A 18 -3.66 24.76 27.18
C SER A 18 -4.24 24.55 25.77
N GLY A 19 -4.33 23.30 25.30
CA GLY A 19 -4.93 22.94 24.01
C GLY A 19 -4.00 23.14 22.79
N LYS A 20 -2.69 23.37 23.00
CA LYS A 20 -1.68 23.53 21.94
C LYS A 20 -1.01 22.22 21.57
N GLU A 21 -1.81 21.18 21.32
CA GLU A 21 -1.30 19.83 21.06
C GLU A 21 -0.57 19.68 19.71
N LYS A 22 -0.91 20.53 18.73
CA LYS A 22 -0.35 20.47 17.36
C LYS A 22 1.12 20.91 17.28
N GLU A 23 1.64 21.53 18.34
CA GLU A 23 3.00 22.06 18.40
C GLU A 23 4.04 20.98 18.81
N LEU A 24 3.59 19.83 19.34
CA LEU A 24 4.46 18.74 19.78
C LEU A 24 4.75 17.76 18.64
N VAL A 25 5.89 17.93 17.98
CA VAL A 25 6.31 17.11 16.83
C VAL A 25 6.47 15.62 17.20
N TYR A 26 6.92 15.31 18.42
CA TYR A 26 7.13 13.92 18.82
C TYR A 26 5.84 13.11 18.98
N LYS A 27 4.68 13.76 19.24
CA LYS A 27 3.37 13.10 19.37
C LYS A 27 3.04 12.24 18.15
N THR A 28 3.30 12.77 16.95
CA THR A 28 3.02 12.07 15.67
C THR A 28 4.05 10.99 15.36
N ILE A 29 5.33 11.24 15.67
CA ILE A 29 6.42 10.29 15.42
C ILE A 29 6.28 9.06 16.33
N THR A 30 5.94 9.26 17.61
CA THR A 30 5.77 8.17 18.59
C THR A 30 4.37 7.57 18.56
N GLY A 31 3.43 8.16 17.82
CA GLY A 31 2.03 7.72 17.76
C GLY A 31 1.32 7.79 19.12
N LEU A 32 1.51 8.88 19.88
CA LEU A 32 0.83 9.11 21.15
C LEU A 32 -0.48 9.90 20.96
N LYS A 33 -1.43 9.70 21.89
CA LYS A 33 -2.68 10.48 21.96
C LYS A 33 -2.42 11.95 22.31
N GLY A 34 -3.43 12.81 22.11
CA GLY A 34 -3.39 14.24 22.46
C GLY A 34 -2.98 14.53 23.89
N ASP A 35 -3.53 13.74 24.80
CA ASP A 35 -3.27 13.89 26.24
C ASP A 35 -1.95 13.24 26.70
N LEU A 36 -1.12 12.73 25.79
CA LEU A 36 0.11 11.97 26.06
C LEU A 36 -0.09 10.71 26.95
N SER A 37 -1.34 10.34 27.24
CA SER A 37 -1.70 9.25 28.16
C SER A 37 -1.38 7.86 27.62
N GLY A 38 -1.07 7.70 26.33
CA GLY A 38 -0.77 6.41 25.73
C GLY A 38 -0.73 6.42 24.20
N PRO A 39 -0.55 5.24 23.58
CA PRO A 39 -0.50 5.10 22.12
C PRO A 39 -1.87 5.34 21.49
N GLN A 40 -1.86 5.97 20.31
CA GLN A 40 -3.02 6.23 19.48
C GLN A 40 -3.29 5.02 18.58
N THR A 41 -4.49 4.46 18.67
CA THR A 41 -4.89 3.25 17.93
C THR A 41 -5.45 3.56 16.54
N LYS A 42 -6.09 4.71 16.36
CA LYS A 42 -6.63 5.21 15.09
C LYS A 42 -6.08 6.61 14.82
N PRO A 43 -5.62 6.93 13.60
CA PRO A 43 -5.13 8.27 13.29
C PRO A 43 -6.27 9.29 13.32
N GLU A 44 -5.97 10.53 13.73
CA GLU A 44 -6.96 11.62 13.92
C GLU A 44 -7.78 11.91 12.66
N ILE A 45 -7.21 11.65 11.49
CA ILE A 45 -7.87 11.82 10.19
C ILE A 45 -9.09 10.89 10.05
N LEU A 46 -9.03 9.68 10.61
CA LEU A 46 -10.10 8.67 10.57
C LEU A 46 -11.13 8.83 11.70
N GLU A 47 -10.81 9.52 12.80
CA GLU A 47 -11.77 9.71 13.91
C GLU A 47 -12.82 10.78 13.61
N LYS A 48 -12.48 11.80 12.82
CA LYS A 48 -13.44 12.85 12.43
C LYS A 48 -14.60 12.34 11.56
N THR A 49 -14.43 11.19 10.93
CA THR A 49 -15.48 10.56 10.11
C THR A 49 -16.38 9.63 10.92
N THR A 50 -16.03 9.27 12.16
CA THR A 50 -16.74 8.27 12.98
C THR A 50 -17.54 8.87 14.13
N SER A 51 -17.81 10.18 14.13
CA SER A 51 -18.67 10.85 15.15
C SER A 51 -20.17 10.67 14.89
N SER A 52 -20.58 9.73 14.01
CA SER A 52 -21.98 9.39 13.80
C SER A 52 -22.13 7.88 13.73
N GLY A 53 -22.62 7.28 14.81
CA GLY A 53 -23.11 5.90 14.83
C GLY A 53 -22.14 4.87 15.40
N GLU A 54 -22.24 4.64 16.71
CA GLU A 54 -22.11 3.27 17.22
C GLU A 54 -23.49 2.63 17.07
N GLU A 55 -23.61 1.54 16.30
CA GLU A 55 -24.48 0.39 16.57
C GLU A 55 -24.33 -0.68 15.47
N GLU A 56 -24.01 -1.89 15.95
CA GLU A 56 -24.40 -3.21 15.46
C GLU A 56 -23.75 -3.87 14.24
N GLU A 57 -23.51 -5.16 14.47
CA GLU A 57 -23.02 -6.22 13.59
C GLU A 57 -23.97 -6.45 12.42
N GLU A 58 -23.42 -6.74 11.23
CA GLU A 58 -23.80 -7.92 10.45
C GLU A 58 -22.81 -8.12 9.31
N GLU A 59 -22.35 -9.37 9.17
CA GLU A 59 -21.62 -9.83 7.99
C GLU A 59 -22.52 -9.75 6.76
N GLU A 60 -22.14 -8.93 5.78
CA GLU A 60 -22.55 -9.17 4.41
C GLU A 60 -21.34 -8.99 3.48
N ASP A 61 -21.04 -10.08 2.78
CA ASP A 61 -20.09 -10.24 1.69
C ASP A 61 -20.42 -9.25 0.55
N SER A 62 -20.07 -7.97 0.72
CA SER A 62 -20.09 -7.02 -0.38
C SER A 62 -18.81 -7.17 -1.18
N SER A 63 -18.93 -7.89 -2.29
CA SER A 63 -18.04 -7.77 -3.46
C SER A 63 -18.14 -6.36 -4.05
N GLU A 64 -17.66 -5.37 -3.31
CA GLU A 64 -17.61 -3.97 -3.71
C GLU A 64 -16.55 -3.84 -4.79
N ARG A 65 -17.00 -3.66 -6.02
CA ARG A 65 -16.16 -3.19 -7.12
C ARG A 65 -15.73 -1.77 -6.83
N GLU A 66 -14.64 -1.60 -6.10
CA GLU A 66 -13.94 -0.32 -6.06
C GLU A 66 -13.22 -0.10 -7.39
N ASN A 67 -13.96 0.51 -8.32
CA ASN A 67 -13.38 1.32 -9.37
C ASN A 67 -12.95 2.65 -8.73
N SER A 68 -11.90 2.61 -7.92
CA SER A 68 -11.25 3.81 -7.38
C SER A 68 -10.19 4.26 -8.37
N SER A 69 -10.62 5.07 -9.33
CA SER A 69 -9.74 5.83 -10.21
C SER A 69 -9.21 7.04 -9.44
N GLU A 70 -8.14 6.89 -8.66
CA GLU A 70 -7.21 7.97 -8.33
C GLU A 70 -5.77 7.43 -8.21
N ASP A 71 -4.87 8.01 -9.00
CA ASP A 71 -3.43 7.74 -9.13
C ASP A 71 -3.04 6.31 -9.58
N ASP A 72 -3.15 6.06 -10.89
CA ASP A 72 -2.90 4.79 -11.58
C ASP A 72 -1.43 4.36 -11.51
N SER A 73 -1.01 3.83 -10.36
CA SER A 73 0.22 3.05 -10.29
C SER A 73 0.06 1.87 -11.27
N LYS A 74 0.94 1.74 -12.27
CA LYS A 74 0.92 0.66 -13.28
C LYS A 74 1.11 -0.75 -12.70
N PHE A 75 1.11 -0.87 -11.38
CA PHE A 75 1.37 -2.10 -10.68
C PHE A 75 0.10 -2.93 -10.58
N VAL A 76 -0.02 -3.92 -11.47
CA VAL A 76 -1.06 -4.95 -11.36
C VAL A 76 -0.52 -6.09 -10.50
N ASN A 77 -1.19 -6.39 -9.40
CA ASN A 77 -0.84 -7.52 -8.54
C ASN A 77 -0.93 -8.84 -9.32
N SER A 78 0.21 -9.53 -9.46
CA SER A 78 0.32 -10.81 -10.19
C SER A 78 0.13 -12.05 -9.30
N SER A 79 -0.42 -11.85 -8.10
CA SER A 79 -0.66 -12.91 -7.13
C SER A 79 -1.64 -13.97 -7.65
N ARG A 80 -1.47 -15.20 -7.16
CA ARG A 80 -2.30 -16.34 -7.50
C ARG A 80 -3.40 -16.51 -6.44
N PRO A 81 -4.59 -17.00 -6.80
CA PRO A 81 -5.59 -17.39 -5.81
C PRO A 81 -5.01 -18.49 -4.91
N ARG A 82 -5.25 -18.38 -3.60
CA ARG A 82 -4.70 -19.32 -2.60
C ARG A 82 -5.41 -20.67 -2.66
N ASP A 83 -6.73 -20.68 -2.87
CA ASP A 83 -7.58 -21.87 -2.74
C ASP A 83 -7.92 -22.52 -4.10
N GLU A 84 -6.96 -22.56 -5.04
CA GLU A 84 -7.15 -23.26 -6.32
C GLU A 84 -6.99 -24.78 -6.18
N SER A 85 -7.90 -25.56 -6.78
CA SER A 85 -7.77 -27.02 -6.88
C SER A 85 -6.51 -27.41 -7.71
N PRO A 86 -5.93 -28.61 -7.49
CA PRO A 86 -4.70 -29.02 -8.18
C PRO A 86 -4.85 -29.06 -9.70
N ASP A 87 -6.03 -29.38 -10.22
CA ASP A 87 -6.31 -29.38 -11.66
C ASP A 87 -6.44 -27.97 -12.24
N SER A 88 -7.05 -27.03 -11.50
CA SER A 88 -7.11 -25.62 -11.91
C SER A 88 -5.70 -25.02 -12.05
N LYS A 89 -4.82 -25.29 -11.07
CA LYS A 89 -3.41 -24.90 -11.08
C LYS A 89 -2.65 -25.44 -12.29
N LYS A 90 -2.87 -26.71 -12.65
CA LYS A 90 -2.27 -27.34 -13.84
C LYS A 90 -2.75 -26.68 -15.13
N LYS A 91 -4.07 -26.46 -15.28
CA LYS A 91 -4.68 -25.81 -16.45
C LYS A 91 -4.11 -24.41 -16.66
N ARG A 92 -4.05 -23.59 -15.60
CA ARG A 92 -3.47 -22.24 -15.64
C ARG A 92 -1.99 -22.26 -16.03
N LYS A 93 -1.19 -23.14 -15.42
CA LYS A 93 0.23 -23.30 -15.76
C LYS A 93 0.42 -23.73 -17.22
N LYS A 94 -0.45 -24.59 -17.74
CA LYS A 94 -0.45 -25.02 -19.14
C LYS A 94 -0.75 -23.84 -20.08
N ALA A 95 -1.83 -23.09 -19.82
CA ALA A 95 -2.21 -21.92 -20.61
C ALA A 95 -1.08 -20.87 -20.68
N VAL A 96 -0.46 -20.53 -19.54
CA VAL A 96 0.66 -19.57 -19.51
C VAL A 96 1.86 -20.08 -20.32
N LYS A 97 2.17 -21.38 -20.26
CA LYS A 97 3.27 -21.96 -21.03
C LYS A 97 3.00 -21.90 -22.54
N GLU A 98 1.78 -22.22 -22.96
CA GLU A 98 1.36 -22.20 -24.37
C GLU A 98 1.42 -20.78 -24.94
N GLN A 99 0.84 -19.80 -24.24
CA GLN A 99 0.92 -18.38 -24.63
C GLN A 99 2.38 -17.90 -24.75
N GLN A 100 3.26 -18.27 -23.83
CA GLN A 100 4.66 -17.90 -23.93
C GLN A 100 5.40 -18.64 -25.06
N ALA A 101 5.03 -19.89 -25.35
CA ALA A 101 5.61 -20.64 -26.46
C ALA A 101 5.23 -20.00 -27.80
N GLU A 102 3.97 -19.63 -27.98
CA GLU A 102 3.48 -18.88 -29.14
C GLU A 102 4.22 -17.55 -29.31
N LYS A 103 4.32 -16.74 -28.25
CA LYS A 103 5.10 -15.48 -28.26
C LYS A 103 6.58 -15.69 -28.61
N ARG A 104 7.17 -16.85 -28.28
CA ARG A 104 8.56 -17.17 -28.66
C ARG A 104 8.69 -17.54 -30.14
N LYS A 105 7.66 -18.11 -30.78
CA LYS A 105 7.66 -18.43 -32.23
C LYS A 105 7.75 -17.15 -33.07
N GLU A 106 7.02 -16.12 -32.69
CA GLU A 106 6.97 -14.84 -33.42
C GLU A 106 8.09 -13.86 -33.02
N LYS A 107 8.87 -14.19 -31.99
CA LYS A 107 9.91 -13.29 -31.45
C LYS A 107 10.98 -12.99 -32.49
N VAL A 108 11.32 -11.70 -32.62
CA VAL A 108 12.44 -11.23 -33.45
C VAL A 108 13.75 -11.90 -33.01
N LYS A 109 14.46 -12.52 -33.96
CA LYS A 109 15.76 -13.15 -33.73
C LYS A 109 16.77 -12.14 -33.15
N LYS A 110 17.58 -12.61 -32.18
CA LYS A 110 18.54 -11.77 -31.42
C LYS A 110 19.48 -10.95 -32.32
N HIS A 111 20.03 -11.55 -33.38
CA HIS A 111 20.98 -10.86 -34.27
C HIS A 111 20.32 -9.74 -35.07
N ILE A 112 19.04 -9.89 -35.46
CA ILE A 112 18.27 -8.86 -36.16
C ILE A 112 18.02 -7.68 -35.22
N LYS A 113 17.58 -7.96 -33.98
CA LYS A 113 17.39 -6.91 -32.95
C LYS A 113 18.69 -6.13 -32.70
N LYS A 114 19.81 -6.85 -32.49
CA LYS A 114 21.13 -6.23 -32.28
C LYS A 114 21.56 -5.35 -33.45
N ARG A 115 21.33 -5.79 -34.71
CA ARG A 115 21.65 -4.99 -35.89
C ARG A 115 20.82 -3.70 -35.95
N LYS A 116 19.51 -3.78 -35.75
CA LYS A 116 18.62 -2.61 -35.74
C LYS A 116 19.04 -1.59 -34.68
N GLU A 117 19.32 -2.05 -33.47
CA GLU A 117 19.78 -1.17 -32.37
C GLU A 117 21.13 -0.51 -32.68
N ARG A 118 22.10 -1.25 -33.23
CA ARG A 118 23.40 -0.69 -33.64
C ARG A 118 23.26 0.36 -34.73
N LEU A 119 22.32 0.19 -35.67
CA LEU A 119 22.06 1.18 -36.73
C LEU A 119 21.39 2.44 -36.18
N LEU A 120 20.42 2.27 -35.25
CA LEU A 120 19.78 3.39 -34.56
C LEU A 120 20.77 4.21 -33.74
N LYS A 121 21.75 3.56 -33.08
CA LYS A 121 22.80 4.23 -32.30
C LYS A 121 23.87 4.95 -33.13
N LYS A 122 23.97 4.64 -34.42
CA LYS A 122 24.94 5.26 -35.34
C LYS A 122 24.36 6.45 -36.10
N LYS A 123 23.03 6.62 -36.07
CA LYS A 123 22.35 7.84 -36.48
C LYS A 123 22.32 8.80 -35.31
#